data_AF-A0A075JJQ8-F1
#
_entry.id   AF-A0A075JJQ8-F1
#
_cell.length_a   1.000
_cell.length_b   1.000
_cell.length_c   1.000
_cell.angle_alpha   90.00
_cell.angle_beta   90.00
_cell.angle_gamma   90.00
#
_symmetry.space_group_name_H-M   'P 1'
#
loop_
_entity.id
_entity.type
_entity.pdbx_description
1 polymer ?
#
loop_
_entity_poly.entity_id
_entity_poly.type
_entity_poly.pdbx_seq_one_letter_code
_entity_poly.pdbx_strand_id
1 'polypeptide(L)'
;MILFFTILIIFATGNYLVNANPQEPKEIKPYAEDWYVTPEDIIWDIIFPAIDKRVIKEYGGKENSSFGWGKERIVNIVYNNNHSYDISIRVQVPDNNNNPFEYAEDLVKVRVSPSCDSPKISCSHGFNVEVLEYKHLEQ
;
A
#
# COMPACT_ATOMS: atom_id res chain seq x y z
N MET A 1 42.19 -31.52 -28.25
CA MET A 1 41.78 -31.76 -26.84
C MET A 1 41.08 -30.55 -26.20
N ILE A 2 40.37 -29.73 -26.98
CA ILE A 2 39.61 -28.55 -26.50
C ILE A 2 38.10 -28.70 -26.82
N LEU A 3 37.74 -29.52 -27.81
CA LEU A 3 36.35 -29.73 -28.24
C LEU A 3 35.52 -30.63 -27.29
N PHE A 4 36.17 -31.45 -26.46
CA PHE A 4 35.46 -32.35 -25.54
C PHE A 4 35.07 -31.66 -24.21
N PHE A 5 35.76 -30.59 -23.82
CA PHE A 5 35.45 -29.85 -22.60
C PHE A 5 34.26 -28.91 -22.74
N THR A 6 33.99 -28.40 -23.94
CA THR A 6 32.84 -27.51 -24.21
C THR A 6 31.51 -28.25 -24.23
N ILE A 7 31.48 -29.53 -24.63
CA ILE A 7 30.25 -30.33 -24.64
C ILE A 7 29.83 -30.71 -23.22
N LEU A 8 30.77 -30.91 -22.29
CA LEU A 8 30.46 -31.31 -20.92
C LEU A 8 29.77 -30.20 -20.10
N ILE A 9 30.02 -28.93 -20.42
CA ILE A 9 29.45 -27.78 -19.68
C ILE A 9 27.99 -27.51 -20.11
N ILE A 10 27.61 -27.86 -21.34
CA ILE A 10 26.23 -27.66 -21.84
C ILE A 10 25.27 -28.66 -21.17
N PHE A 11 25.72 -29.89 -20.87
CA PHE A 11 24.91 -30.87 -20.15
C PHE A 11 24.84 -30.63 -18.63
N ALA A 12 25.78 -29.90 -18.05
CA ALA A 12 25.78 -29.60 -16.62
C ALA A 12 24.77 -28.50 -16.23
N THR A 13 24.32 -27.67 -17.17
CA THR A 13 23.42 -26.53 -16.90
C THR A 13 21.96 -26.77 -17.28
N GLY A 14 21.67 -27.83 -18.06
CA GLY A 14 20.32 -28.14 -18.56
C GLY A 14 19.32 -28.67 -17.53
N ASN A 15 19.76 -29.00 -16.31
CA ASN A 15 18.90 -29.62 -15.28
C ASN A 15 18.59 -28.74 -14.07
N TYR A 16 18.99 -27.47 -14.07
CA TYR A 16 18.56 -26.50 -13.05
C TYR A 16 17.30 -25.76 -13.51
N LEU A 17 16.31 -26.50 -14.00
CA LEU A 17 14.94 -25.99 -13.96
C LEU A 17 14.54 -26.00 -12.49
N VAL A 18 14.68 -24.85 -11.84
CA VAL A 18 14.10 -24.56 -10.53
C VAL A 18 12.60 -24.74 -10.69
N ASN A 19 12.15 -25.98 -10.47
CA ASN A 19 10.75 -26.33 -10.43
C ASN A 19 10.23 -25.80 -9.10
N ALA A 20 9.96 -24.49 -9.04
CA ALA A 20 9.28 -23.89 -7.91
C ALA A 20 7.91 -24.55 -7.85
N ASN A 21 7.74 -25.47 -6.89
CA ASN A 21 6.46 -26.09 -6.63
C ASN A 21 5.45 -24.94 -6.41
N PRO A 22 4.29 -24.93 -7.09
CA PRO A 22 3.27 -23.91 -6.84
C PRO A 22 3.06 -23.84 -5.33
N GLN A 23 3.27 -22.66 -4.73
CA GLN A 23 2.99 -22.52 -3.30
C GLN A 23 1.54 -22.90 -3.08
N GLU A 24 1.30 -23.95 -2.31
CA GLU A 24 -0.05 -24.28 -1.88
C GLU A 24 -0.66 -23.02 -1.24
N PRO A 25 -1.89 -22.63 -1.61
CA PRO A 25 -2.55 -21.49 -1.00
C PRO A 25 -2.53 -21.70 0.51
N LYS A 26 -1.80 -20.83 1.23
CA LYS A 26 -1.80 -20.88 2.69
C LYS A 26 -3.23 -20.59 3.14
N GLU A 27 -3.83 -21.53 3.87
CA GLU A 27 -5.12 -21.33 4.49
C GLU A 27 -5.05 -20.09 5.40
N ILE A 28 -5.81 -19.05 5.05
CA ILE A 28 -5.86 -17.80 5.84
C ILE A 28 -6.84 -18.06 6.98
N LYS A 29 -6.33 -18.30 8.18
CA LYS A 29 -7.16 -18.39 9.40
C LYS A 29 -7.56 -16.99 9.86
N PRO A 30 -8.80 -16.78 10.33
CA PRO A 30 -9.18 -15.55 10.98
C PRO A 30 -8.21 -15.24 12.14
N TYR A 31 -7.80 -13.98 12.29
CA TYR A 31 -6.96 -13.56 13.42
C TYR A 31 -7.70 -13.71 14.76
N ALA A 32 -9.01 -13.45 14.74
CA ALA A 32 -9.95 -13.77 15.81
C ALA A 32 -11.32 -14.05 15.18
N GLU A 33 -12.05 -15.05 15.69
CA GLU A 33 -13.36 -15.44 15.15
C GLU A 33 -14.43 -14.32 15.29
N ASP A 34 -14.23 -13.39 16.22
CA ASP A 34 -15.20 -12.32 16.56
C ASP A 34 -14.74 -10.90 16.19
N TRP A 35 -13.67 -10.74 15.38
CA TRP A 35 -13.24 -9.40 14.99
C TRP A 35 -14.19 -8.81 13.93
N TYR A 36 -14.98 -7.82 14.37
CA TYR A 36 -15.85 -7.05 13.49
C TYR A 36 -15.01 -6.03 12.70
N VAL A 37 -14.81 -6.30 11.41
CA VAL A 37 -14.11 -5.42 10.47
C VAL A 37 -15.14 -4.65 9.66
N THR A 38 -14.99 -3.33 9.56
CA THR A 38 -15.85 -2.49 8.73
C THR A 38 -15.26 -2.30 7.33
N PRO A 39 -16.07 -1.92 6.33
CA PRO A 39 -15.55 -1.51 5.03
C PRO A 39 -14.53 -0.36 5.11
N GLU A 40 -14.68 0.54 6.09
CA GLU A 40 -13.72 1.63 6.32
C GLU A 40 -12.36 1.09 6.79
N ASP A 41 -12.32 0.07 7.65
CA ASP A 41 -11.06 -0.55 8.07
C ASP A 41 -10.31 -1.16 6.89
N ILE A 42 -11.03 -1.82 5.97
CA ILE A 42 -10.45 -2.37 4.73
C ILE A 42 -9.88 -1.24 3.85
N ILE A 43 -10.60 -0.12 3.72
CA ILE A 43 -10.12 1.03 2.96
C ILE A 43 -8.84 1.60 3.59
N TRP A 44 -8.80 1.74 4.92
CA TRP A 44 -7.60 2.18 5.64
C TRP A 44 -6.42 1.23 5.41
N ASP A 45 -6.61 -0.09 5.49
CA ASP A 45 -5.55 -1.07 5.24
C ASP A 45 -4.94 -0.95 3.84
N ILE A 46 -5.76 -0.61 2.84
CA ILE A 46 -5.32 -0.41 1.45
C ILE A 46 -4.48 0.86 1.31
N ILE A 47 -4.92 1.98 1.89
CA ILE A 47 -4.35 3.31 1.59
C ILE A 47 -3.29 3.78 2.59
N PHE A 48 -3.32 3.27 3.82
CA PHE A 48 -2.46 3.71 4.92
C PHE A 48 -0.98 3.73 4.54
N PRO A 49 -0.40 2.69 3.89
CA PRO A 49 1.03 2.71 3.54
C PRO A 49 1.43 3.84 2.57
N ALA A 50 0.52 4.25 1.68
CA ALA A 50 0.79 5.33 0.73
C ALA A 50 0.73 6.70 1.43
N ILE A 51 -0.25 6.88 2.33
CA ILE A 51 -0.40 8.09 3.13
C ILE A 51 0.75 8.24 4.11
N ASP A 52 1.12 7.18 4.82
CA ASP A 52 2.21 7.17 5.80
C ASP A 52 3.53 7.66 5.18
N LYS A 53 3.91 7.07 4.04
CA LYS A 53 5.09 7.51 3.27
C LYS A 53 5.03 8.98 2.88
N ARG A 54 3.83 9.47 2.54
CA ARG A 54 3.63 10.87 2.16
C ARG A 54 3.76 11.81 3.36
N VAL A 55 3.11 11.50 4.48
CA VAL A 55 3.16 12.29 5.71
C VAL A 55 4.59 12.35 6.25
N ILE A 56 5.30 11.20 6.27
CA ILE A 56 6.72 11.14 6.67
C ILE A 56 7.58 12.06 5.81
N LYS A 57 7.33 12.11 4.49
CA LYS A 57 8.06 12.99 3.56
C LYS A 57 7.79 14.47 3.83
N GLU A 58 6.56 14.83 4.20
CA GLU A 58 6.17 16.23 4.48
C GLU A 58 6.70 16.71 5.83
N TYR A 59 6.60 15.89 6.88
CA TYR A 59 6.96 16.28 8.26
C TYR A 59 8.34 15.81 8.71
N GLY A 60 9.13 15.21 7.81
CA GLY A 60 10.55 14.95 8.02
C GLY A 60 10.87 13.75 8.90
N GLY A 61 10.00 12.72 8.92
CA GLY A 61 10.33 11.38 9.44
C GLY A 61 11.07 11.37 10.77
N LYS A 62 10.65 12.20 11.73
CA LYS A 62 11.20 12.13 13.09
C LYS A 62 10.64 10.89 13.75
N GLU A 63 11.27 9.74 13.51
CA GLU A 63 11.03 8.48 14.22
C GLU A 63 11.14 8.66 15.75
N ASN A 64 11.79 9.76 16.17
CA ASN A 64 12.02 10.16 17.56
C ASN A 64 10.97 11.14 18.12
N SER A 65 10.09 11.74 17.30
CA SER A 65 8.96 12.50 17.82
C SER A 65 7.84 11.52 18.12
N SER A 66 7.54 11.34 19.41
CA SER A 66 6.52 10.40 19.93
C SER A 66 5.08 10.65 19.49
N PHE A 67 4.85 11.45 18.43
CA PHE A 67 3.55 11.78 17.89
C PHE A 67 3.53 11.37 16.41
N GLY A 68 3.03 10.15 16.17
CA GLY A 68 2.62 9.70 14.85
C GLY A 68 1.41 10.51 14.39
N TRP A 69 1.25 10.65 13.08
CA TRP A 69 0.04 11.21 12.51
C TRP A 69 -1.16 10.27 12.80
N GLY A 70 -2.35 10.85 12.97
CA GLY A 70 -3.57 10.12 13.30
C GLY A 70 -4.49 9.96 12.10
N LYS A 71 -5.16 8.80 12.01
CA LYS A 71 -6.34 8.66 11.15
C LYS A 71 -7.49 9.47 11.74
N GLU A 72 -8.11 10.35 10.95
CA GLU A 72 -9.32 11.06 11.38
C GLU A 72 -10.56 10.44 10.73
N ARG A 73 -10.74 10.64 9.42
CA ARG A 73 -11.90 10.12 8.68
C ARG A 73 -11.76 10.20 7.17
N ILE A 74 -12.48 9.33 6.48
CA ILE A 74 -12.73 9.45 5.03
C ILE A 74 -13.79 10.55 4.82
N VAL A 75 -13.47 11.54 3.98
CA VAL A 75 -14.34 12.67 3.65
C VAL A 75 -15.19 12.39 2.42
N ASN A 76 -14.62 11.74 1.40
CA ASN A 76 -15.30 11.47 0.14
C ASN A 76 -14.68 10.29 -0.59
N ILE A 77 -15.49 9.58 -1.38
CA ILE A 77 -15.08 8.51 -2.29
C ILE A 77 -15.77 8.75 -3.63
N VAL A 78 -14.97 8.96 -4.68
CA VAL A 78 -15.48 9.19 -6.05
C VAL A 78 -15.03 8.04 -6.93
N TYR A 79 -15.99 7.38 -7.58
CA TYR A 79 -15.71 6.33 -8.56
C TYR A 79 -15.47 6.93 -9.94
N ASN A 80 -14.37 6.54 -10.58
CA ASN A 80 -13.94 7.03 -11.89
C ASN A 80 -14.32 6.05 -13.01
N ASN A 81 -14.39 6.54 -14.25
CA ASN A 81 -14.76 5.75 -15.43
C ASN A 81 -13.74 4.67 -15.84
N ASN A 82 -12.56 4.64 -15.20
CA ASN A 82 -11.48 3.69 -15.44
C ASN A 82 -11.34 2.67 -14.29
N HIS A 83 -12.43 2.39 -13.55
CA HIS A 83 -12.46 1.46 -12.43
C HIS A 83 -11.53 1.83 -11.26
N SER A 84 -11.19 3.11 -11.10
CA SER A 84 -10.46 3.62 -9.94
C SER A 84 -11.35 4.42 -9.01
N TYR A 85 -10.89 4.64 -7.78
CA TYR A 85 -11.55 5.41 -6.75
C TYR A 85 -10.63 6.55 -6.30
N ASP A 86 -11.11 7.78 -6.34
CA ASP A 86 -10.49 8.92 -5.70
C ASP A 86 -11.03 9.03 -4.27
N ILE A 87 -10.18 8.84 -3.27
CA ILE A 87 -10.55 8.85 -1.85
C ILE A 87 -9.91 10.09 -1.22
N SER A 88 -10.73 10.95 -0.60
CA SER A 88 -10.29 12.15 0.12
C SER A 88 -10.40 11.92 1.62
N ILE A 89 -9.34 12.18 2.37
CA ILE A 89 -9.18 11.73 3.77
C ILE A 89 -8.59 12.87 4.60
N ARG A 90 -9.11 13.05 5.81
CA ARG A 90 -8.46 13.91 6.81
C ARG A 90 -7.52 13.10 7.69
N VAL A 91 -6.35 13.66 7.94
CA VAL A 91 -5.34 13.11 8.83
C VAL A 91 -4.93 14.17 9.84
N GLN A 92 -4.71 13.73 11.07
CA GLN A 92 -4.17 14.58 12.13
C GLN A 92 -2.65 14.53 12.05
N VAL A 93 -2.01 15.69 12.03
CA VAL A 93 -0.57 15.83 11.92
C VAL A 93 -0.05 16.73 13.05
N PRO A 94 1.23 16.61 13.45
CA PRO A 94 1.78 17.45 14.50
C PRO A 94 1.68 18.94 14.13
N ASP A 95 1.17 19.77 15.06
CA ASP A 95 1.24 21.22 14.88
C ASP A 95 2.68 21.72 15.07
N ASN A 96 3.14 22.60 14.18
CA ASN A 96 4.47 23.22 14.21
C ASN A 96 4.64 24.19 15.39
N ASN A 97 3.58 24.50 16.15
CA ASN A 97 3.59 25.44 17.28
C ASN A 97 4.27 24.91 18.56
N ASN A 98 5.01 23.79 18.51
CA ASN A 98 5.70 23.16 19.64
C ASN A 98 4.79 22.70 20.80
N ASN A 99 3.46 22.67 20.62
CA ASN A 99 2.57 22.02 21.58
C ASN A 99 2.34 20.56 21.16
N PRO A 100 2.87 19.57 21.90
CA PRO A 100 2.75 18.16 21.53
C PRO A 100 1.31 17.63 21.62
N PHE A 101 0.38 18.38 22.21
CA PHE A 101 -1.04 17.98 22.34
C PHE A 101 -1.95 18.64 21.30
N GLU A 102 -1.41 19.50 20.45
CA GLU A 102 -2.15 20.14 19.37
C GLU A 102 -1.85 19.43 18.05
N TYR A 103 -2.93 19.07 17.35
CA TYR A 103 -2.86 18.50 16.02
C TYR A 103 -3.45 19.49 15.02
N ALA A 104 -2.77 19.65 13.89
CA ALA A 104 -3.36 20.23 12.70
C ALA A 104 -4.05 19.13 11.89
N GLU A 105 -4.93 19.52 10.97
CA GLU A 105 -5.57 18.60 10.05
C GLU A 105 -5.03 18.83 8.63
N ASP A 106 -4.65 17.75 7.97
CA ASP A 106 -4.30 17.78 6.54
C ASP A 106 -5.33 16.97 5.75
N LEU A 107 -5.56 17.37 4.51
CA LEU A 107 -6.39 16.65 3.54
C LEU A 107 -5.49 15.94 2.53
N VAL A 108 -5.63 14.61 2.45
CA VAL A 108 -4.92 13.77 1.50
C VAL A 108 -5.90 13.19 0.51
N LYS A 109 -5.60 13.31 -0.78
CA LYS A 109 -6.35 12.66 -1.85
C LYS A 109 -5.53 11.54 -2.46
N VAL A 110 -6.06 10.32 -2.43
CA VAL A 110 -5.43 9.15 -3.03
C VAL A 110 -6.29 8.59 -4.16
N ARG A 111 -5.66 7.97 -5.15
CA ARG A 111 -6.31 7.14 -6.17
C ARG A 111 -5.99 5.69 -5.92
N VAL A 112 -7.03 4.89 -5.75
CA VAL A 112 -6.95 3.44 -5.65
C VAL A 112 -7.44 2.84 -6.97
N SER A 113 -6.60 2.07 -7.65
CA SER A 113 -7.00 1.34 -8.85
C SER A 113 -6.68 -0.15 -8.70
N PRO A 114 -7.41 -1.05 -9.38
CA PRO A 114 -6.95 -2.42 -9.51
C PRO A 114 -5.57 -2.44 -10.14
N SER A 115 -4.71 -3.35 -9.70
CA SER A 115 -3.37 -3.56 -10.28
C SER A 115 -3.40 -4.20 -11.69
N CYS A 116 -4.60 -4.43 -12.22
CA CYS A 116 -4.82 -5.17 -13.44
C CYS A 116 -5.83 -4.51 -14.36
N ASP A 117 -5.46 -4.47 -15.65
CA ASP A 117 -6.26 -3.92 -16.74
C ASP A 117 -7.15 -4.98 -17.43
N SER A 118 -7.23 -6.19 -16.88
CA SER A 118 -8.03 -7.27 -17.45
C SER A 118 -9.52 -7.03 -17.18
N PRO A 119 -10.39 -7.10 -18.20
CA PRO A 119 -11.83 -7.11 -18.00
C PRO A 119 -12.34 -8.43 -17.39
N LYS A 120 -11.45 -9.42 -17.16
CA LYS A 120 -11.78 -10.72 -16.57
C LYS A 120 -11.43 -10.74 -15.08
N ILE A 121 -12.33 -11.30 -14.29
CA ILE A 121 -12.27 -11.41 -12.81
C ILE A 121 -11.00 -12.13 -12.30
N SER A 122 -10.36 -12.97 -13.11
CA SER A 122 -9.11 -13.64 -12.73
C SER A 122 -7.89 -12.76 -13.03
N CYS A 123 -7.57 -11.82 -12.14
CA CYS A 123 -6.35 -11.05 -12.27
C CYS A 123 -5.62 -10.83 -10.95
N SER A 124 -4.35 -10.41 -11.01
CA SER A 124 -3.53 -9.99 -9.86
C SER A 124 -4.36 -9.09 -8.93
N HIS A 125 -4.62 -9.58 -7.72
CA HIS A 125 -5.57 -8.99 -6.76
C HIS A 125 -4.98 -7.84 -5.92
N GLY A 126 -3.97 -7.15 -6.46
CA GLY A 126 -3.38 -5.98 -5.81
C GLY A 126 -4.15 -4.69 -6.10
N PHE A 127 -3.99 -3.71 -5.22
CA PHE A 127 -4.38 -2.33 -5.47
C PHE A 127 -3.13 -1.48 -5.72
N ASN A 128 -3.18 -0.64 -6.75
CA ASN A 128 -2.24 0.47 -6.89
C ASN A 128 -2.82 1.66 -6.14
N VAL A 129 -2.01 2.28 -5.27
CA VAL A 129 -2.41 3.46 -4.51
C VAL A 129 -1.45 4.61 -4.81
N GLU A 130 -1.96 5.67 -5.41
CA GLU A 130 -1.23 6.88 -5.76
C GLU A 130 -1.73 8.06 -4.92
N VAL A 131 -0.83 8.88 -4.39
CA VAL A 131 -1.21 10.15 -3.76
C VAL A 131 -1.34 11.22 -4.83
N LEU A 132 -2.56 11.70 -5.06
CA LEU A 132 -2.86 12.74 -6.05
C LEU A 132 -2.62 14.15 -5.51
N GLU A 133 -3.00 14.38 -4.26
CA GLU A 133 -2.96 15.70 -3.63
C GLU A 133 -2.65 15.57 -2.14
N TYR A 134 -1.94 16.56 -1.62
CA TYR A 134 -1.70 16.73 -0.19
C TYR A 134 -1.87 18.21 0.13
N LYS A 135 -2.81 18.53 1.01
CA LYS A 135 -3.18 19.90 1.34
C LYS A 135 -3.17 20.10 2.85
N HIS A 136 -2.41 21.09 3.29
CA HIS A 136 -2.51 21.58 4.67
C HIS A 136 -3.81 22.35 4.85
N LEU A 137 -4.61 22.00 5.86
CA LEU A 137 -5.78 22.80 6.20
C LEU A 137 -5.34 23.83 7.23
N GLU A 138 -5.35 25.09 6.82
CA GLU A 138 -5.11 26.21 7.74
C GLU A 138 -6.16 26.16 8.86
N GLN A 139 -5.70 26.33 10.10
CA GLN A 139 -6.56 26.52 11.28
C GLN A 139 -7.08 27.96 11.35
#